data_AF-A0A7C1YX16-F1
#
_entry.id   AF-A0A7C1YX16-F1
#
_cell.length_a   1.000
_cell.length_b   1.000
_cell.length_c   1.000
_cell.angle_alpha   90.00
_cell.angle_beta   90.00
_cell.angle_gamma   90.00
#
_symmetry.space_group_name_H-M   'P 1'
#
loop_
_entity.id
_entity.type
_entity.pdbx_description
1 polymer ?
#
loop_
_entity_poly.entity_id
_entity_poly.type
_entity_poly.pdbx_seq_one_letter_code
_entity_poly.pdbx_strand_id
1 'polypeptide(L)'
;MYDAIKTHNKKVYTGMRIGGSHSWNYNNGKWLETKKTPDKWSFTFDSIKTRENFAPKNTGANINTKFHWYIIADQMATKLNDNSYMTSMRGIKFKLGHKRPYWRTFSYNYSNQIACKDRIIKILEDTLKKLRTE
;
A
#
# COMPACT_ATOMS: atom_id res chain seq x y z
N MET A 1 4.94 20.20 -8.31
CA MET A 1 5.80 19.68 -7.21
C MET A 1 5.12 18.53 -6.47
N TYR A 2 5.90 17.68 -5.78
CA TYR A 2 5.38 16.51 -5.04
C TYR A 2 4.38 16.91 -3.95
N ASP A 3 4.73 17.91 -3.12
CA ASP A 3 3.87 18.42 -2.06
C ASP A 3 2.78 19.40 -2.52
N ALA A 4 2.71 19.71 -3.82
CA ALA A 4 1.67 20.58 -4.34
C ALA A 4 0.29 19.94 -4.12
N ILE A 5 -0.65 20.75 -3.64
CA ILE A 5 -2.07 20.43 -3.53
C ILE A 5 -2.64 20.24 -4.94
N LYS A 6 -3.37 19.16 -5.16
CA LYS A 6 -4.00 18.76 -6.42
C LYS A 6 -5.46 18.42 -6.16
N THR A 7 -6.30 18.53 -7.19
CA THR A 7 -7.72 18.19 -7.10
C THR A 7 -8.10 17.18 -8.18
N HIS A 8 -8.91 16.19 -7.83
CA HIS A 8 -9.50 15.25 -8.77
C HIS A 8 -10.88 14.81 -8.27
N ASN A 9 -11.92 14.91 -9.10
CA ASN A 9 -13.30 14.61 -8.74
C ASN A 9 -13.72 15.24 -7.39
N LYS A 10 -13.42 16.54 -7.23
CA LYS A 10 -13.66 17.33 -5.99
C LYS A 10 -12.91 16.85 -4.74
N LYS A 11 -11.98 15.89 -4.86
CA LYS A 11 -11.11 15.44 -3.78
C LYS A 11 -9.74 16.08 -3.90
N VAL A 12 -9.28 16.66 -2.80
CA VAL A 12 -7.96 17.27 -2.67
C VAL A 12 -6.93 16.20 -2.27
N TYR A 13 -5.77 16.18 -2.92
CA TYR A 13 -4.69 15.23 -2.64
C TYR A 13 -3.30 15.83 -2.86
N THR A 14 -2.27 15.16 -2.33
CA THR A 14 -0.85 15.51 -2.51
C THR A 14 -0.05 14.27 -2.91
N GLY A 15 1.18 14.47 -3.37
CA GLY A 15 2.07 13.42 -3.84
C GLY A 15 1.97 13.21 -5.35
N MET A 16 2.08 11.95 -5.77
CA MET A 16 2.13 11.54 -7.16
C MET A 16 0.83 11.86 -7.90
N ARG A 17 0.93 12.31 -9.17
CA ARG A 17 -0.24 12.56 -10.03
C ARG A 17 -1.01 11.27 -10.33
N ILE A 18 -2.33 11.37 -10.45
CA ILE A 18 -3.17 10.28 -10.95
C ILE A 18 -2.73 9.88 -12.36
N GLY A 19 -2.74 8.58 -12.65
CA GLY A 19 -2.24 8.00 -13.91
C GLY A 19 -0.72 7.80 -13.96
N GLY A 20 0.03 8.27 -12.97
CA GLY A 20 1.45 7.98 -12.87
C GLY A 20 1.73 6.56 -12.35
N SER A 21 2.80 5.94 -12.81
CA SER A 21 3.27 4.62 -12.39
C SER A 21 4.63 4.67 -11.70
N HIS A 22 4.88 3.70 -10.83
CA HIS A 22 6.21 3.44 -10.27
C HIS A 22 6.48 1.94 -10.39
N SER A 23 7.72 1.62 -10.74
CA SER A 23 8.26 0.28 -10.63
C SER A 23 9.26 0.21 -9.48
N TRP A 24 9.16 -0.84 -8.68
CA TRP A 24 9.94 -1.06 -7.46
C TRP A 24 10.49 -2.47 -7.45
N ASN A 25 11.77 -2.60 -7.14
CA ASN A 25 12.45 -3.87 -6.97
C ASN A 25 12.49 -4.23 -5.48
N TYR A 26 12.15 -5.48 -5.17
CA TYR A 26 12.09 -6.04 -3.82
C TYR A 26 13.08 -7.20 -3.68
N ASN A 27 14.36 -6.93 -3.95
CA ASN A 27 15.39 -7.95 -4.18
C ASN A 27 15.67 -8.85 -2.96
N ASN A 28 15.40 -8.36 -1.75
CA ASN A 28 15.61 -9.09 -0.50
C ASN A 28 14.29 -9.50 0.19
N GLY A 29 13.21 -9.64 -0.59
CA GLY A 29 11.90 -10.02 -0.07
C GLY A 29 11.92 -11.32 0.71
N LYS A 30 11.44 -11.26 1.96
CA LYS A 30 11.24 -12.44 2.81
C LYS A 30 9.77 -12.60 3.09
N TRP A 31 9.20 -13.71 2.60
CA TRP A 31 7.85 -14.14 2.90
C TRP A 31 7.91 -15.15 4.04
N LEU A 32 7.30 -14.82 5.17
CA LEU A 32 7.16 -15.72 6.31
C LEU A 32 5.69 -15.96 6.55
N GLU A 33 5.28 -17.22 6.59
CA GLU A 33 3.89 -17.59 6.85
C GLU A 33 3.76 -18.74 7.83
N THR A 34 2.62 -18.80 8.49
CA THR A 34 2.30 -19.83 9.47
C THR A 34 0.85 -20.23 9.32
N LYS A 35 0.61 -21.53 9.12
CA LYS A 35 -0.74 -22.09 9.10
C LYS A 35 -1.38 -21.93 10.47
N LYS A 36 -2.54 -21.30 10.54
CA LYS A 36 -3.29 -21.07 11.78
C LYS A 36 -4.51 -21.98 11.88
N THR A 37 -5.18 -22.24 10.76
CA THR A 37 -6.31 -23.19 10.63
C THR A 37 -6.20 -23.89 9.26
N PRO A 38 -7.07 -24.87 8.92
CA PRO A 38 -7.04 -25.54 7.62
C PRO A 38 -7.00 -24.58 6.42
N ASP A 39 -7.70 -23.46 6.52
CA ASP A 39 -7.98 -22.45 5.50
C ASP A 39 -7.34 -21.07 5.78
N LYS A 40 -6.72 -20.87 6.95
CA LYS A 40 -6.14 -19.58 7.35
C LYS A 40 -4.66 -19.66 7.60
N TRP A 41 -3.93 -18.75 6.98
CA TRP A 41 -2.52 -18.49 7.22
C TRP A 41 -2.33 -17.05 7.69
N SER A 42 -1.41 -16.83 8.63
CA SER A 42 -0.88 -15.49 8.89
C SER A 42 0.44 -15.36 8.15
N PHE A 43 0.70 -14.20 7.54
CA PHE A 43 1.95 -13.97 6.85
C PHE A 43 2.52 -12.57 7.12
N THR A 44 3.83 -12.42 6.94
CA THR A 44 4.53 -11.15 6.86
C THR A 44 5.40 -11.13 5.60
N PHE A 45 5.61 -9.93 5.07
CA PHE A 45 6.52 -9.69 3.98
C PHE A 45 7.39 -8.48 4.29
N ASP A 46 8.71 -8.71 4.40
CA ASP A 46 9.69 -7.68 4.72
C ASP A 46 10.71 -7.57 3.60
N SER A 47 10.99 -6.33 3.20
CA SER A 47 11.93 -6.03 2.13
C SER A 47 12.31 -4.56 2.09
N ILE A 48 13.54 -4.29 1.65
CA ILE A 48 13.97 -2.96 1.23
C ILE A 48 13.61 -2.83 -0.25
N LYS A 49 12.70 -1.90 -0.56
CA LYS A 49 12.35 -1.59 -1.95
C LYS A 49 13.25 -0.51 -2.52
N THR A 50 13.72 -0.70 -3.75
CA THR A 50 14.48 0.30 -4.52
C THR A 50 13.70 0.70 -5.76
N ARG A 51 13.88 1.93 -6.23
CA ARG A 51 13.29 2.34 -7.51
C ARG A 51 14.03 1.63 -8.62
N GLU A 52 13.30 1.17 -9.63
CA GLU A 52 13.91 0.69 -10.87
C GLU A 52 14.65 1.82 -11.60
N ASN A 53 14.09 3.03 -11.57
CA ASN A 53 14.67 4.23 -12.17
C ASN A 53 14.96 5.29 -11.11
N PHE A 54 16.10 5.97 -11.23
CA PHE A 54 16.46 7.05 -10.30
C PHE A 54 15.38 8.14 -10.24
N ALA A 55 15.09 8.61 -9.03
CA ALA A 55 14.18 9.73 -8.85
C ALA A 55 14.87 11.03 -9.31
N PRO A 56 14.13 11.97 -9.93
CA PRO A 56 14.66 13.31 -10.16
C PRO A 56 15.10 13.96 -8.83
N LYS A 57 16.13 14.80 -8.89
CA LYS A 57 16.65 15.51 -7.70
C LYS A 57 15.53 16.27 -6.98
N ASN A 58 15.56 16.26 -5.65
CA ASN A 58 14.59 16.97 -4.79
C ASN A 58 13.12 16.57 -5.01
N THR A 59 12.87 15.32 -5.42
CA THR A 59 11.51 14.78 -5.56
C THR A 59 11.22 13.66 -4.56
N GLY A 60 9.94 13.48 -4.27
CA GLY A 60 9.47 12.44 -3.35
C GLY A 60 9.32 12.94 -1.92
N ALA A 61 9.12 11.99 -1.01
CA ALA A 61 8.94 12.28 0.40
C ALA A 61 10.30 12.38 1.12
N ASN A 62 10.36 13.17 2.18
CA ASN A 62 11.54 13.28 3.03
C ASN A 62 11.93 11.92 3.62
N ILE A 63 13.23 11.73 3.85
CA ILE A 63 13.78 10.58 4.58
C ILE A 63 13.05 10.43 5.92
N ASN A 64 12.78 9.19 6.33
CA ASN A 64 11.98 8.82 7.52
C ASN A 64 10.48 9.10 7.43
N THR A 65 9.95 9.54 6.29
CA THR A 65 8.50 9.56 6.07
C THR A 65 7.96 8.14 6.04
N LYS A 66 6.96 7.85 6.87
CA LYS A 66 6.25 6.56 6.88
C LYS A 66 4.92 6.70 6.14
N PHE A 67 4.59 5.71 5.32
CA PHE A 67 3.28 5.60 4.69
C PHE A 67 2.56 4.37 5.20
N HIS A 68 1.28 4.51 5.47
CA HIS A 68 0.41 3.40 5.83
C HIS A 68 -0.56 3.18 4.67
N TRP A 69 -0.42 2.02 4.02
CA TRP A 69 -1.28 1.56 2.94
C TRP A 69 -2.10 0.36 3.41
N TYR A 70 -3.35 0.31 3.01
CA TYR A 70 -4.18 -0.89 3.09
C TYR A 70 -4.23 -1.54 1.71
N ILE A 71 -4.01 -2.85 1.63
CA ILE A 71 -3.99 -3.59 0.37
C ILE A 71 -5.08 -4.65 0.43
N ILE A 72 -5.89 -4.74 -0.62
CA ILE A 72 -6.79 -5.85 -0.90
C ILE A 72 -6.27 -6.50 -2.17
N ALA A 73 -5.88 -7.77 -2.08
CA ALA A 73 -5.24 -8.48 -3.17
C ALA A 73 -5.54 -9.98 -3.09
N ASP A 74 -5.69 -10.62 -4.25
CA ASP A 74 -5.56 -12.06 -4.41
C ASP A 74 -4.10 -12.42 -4.70
N GLN A 75 -3.70 -13.60 -4.21
CA GLN A 75 -2.40 -14.18 -4.45
C GLN A 75 -2.59 -15.53 -5.12
N MET A 76 -1.81 -15.78 -6.17
CA MET A 76 -1.72 -17.08 -6.82
C MET A 76 -0.28 -17.57 -6.76
N ALA A 77 -0.10 -18.79 -6.24
CA ALA A 77 1.17 -19.49 -6.18
C ALA A 77 1.17 -20.63 -7.20
N THR A 78 2.12 -20.63 -8.12
CA THR A 78 2.28 -21.69 -9.14
C THR A 78 3.58 -22.42 -8.89
N LYS A 79 3.52 -23.73 -8.61
CA LYS A 79 4.73 -24.57 -8.47
C LYS A 79 5.46 -24.60 -9.82
N LEU A 80 6.73 -24.22 -9.82
CA LEU A 80 7.58 -24.25 -11.02
C LEU A 80 8.44 -25.51 -11.04
N ASN A 81 8.94 -25.92 -9.87
CA ASN A 81 9.66 -27.17 -9.63
C ASN A 81 9.63 -27.48 -8.13
N ASP A 82 10.40 -28.49 -7.68
CA ASP A 82 10.37 -28.97 -6.30
C ASP A 82 10.65 -27.89 -5.25
N ASN A 83 11.45 -26.88 -5.58
CA ASN A 83 11.94 -25.89 -4.63
C ASN A 83 11.51 -24.46 -4.96
N SER A 84 10.67 -24.24 -5.97
CA SER A 84 10.28 -22.88 -6.36
C SER A 84 8.84 -22.77 -6.81
N TYR A 85 8.25 -21.64 -6.42
CA TYR A 85 6.90 -21.23 -6.76
C TYR A 85 6.94 -19.79 -7.28
N MET A 86 6.21 -19.51 -8.35
CA MET A 86 5.91 -18.14 -8.75
C MET A 86 4.80 -17.60 -7.85
N THR A 87 5.04 -16.49 -7.16
CA THR A 87 4.01 -15.78 -6.40
C THR A 87 3.56 -14.54 -7.16
N SER A 88 2.33 -14.55 -7.65
CA SER A 88 1.69 -13.40 -8.30
C SER A 88 0.63 -12.81 -7.39
N MET A 89 0.70 -11.51 -7.12
CA MET A 89 -0.35 -10.77 -6.41
C MET A 89 -0.98 -9.72 -7.30
N ARG A 90 -2.31 -9.67 -7.34
CA ARG A 90 -3.07 -8.64 -8.05
C ARG A 90 -4.03 -7.99 -7.08
N GLY A 91 -4.21 -6.68 -7.21
CA GLY A 91 -5.08 -5.98 -6.28
C GLY A 91 -4.94 -4.48 -6.31
N ILE A 92 -5.49 -3.88 -5.27
CA ILE A 92 -5.64 -2.44 -5.10
C ILE A 92 -5.06 -2.00 -3.77
N LYS A 93 -4.44 -0.82 -3.75
CA LYS A 93 -3.89 -0.22 -2.54
C LYS A 93 -4.53 1.13 -2.24
N PHE A 94 -4.82 1.36 -0.97
CA PHE A 94 -5.45 2.59 -0.47
C PHE A 94 -4.53 3.26 0.53
N LYS A 95 -4.32 4.58 0.40
CA LYS A 95 -3.56 5.35 1.38
C LYS A 95 -4.44 5.55 2.62
N LEU A 96 -4.07 4.93 3.74
CA LEU A 96 -4.71 5.21 5.02
C LEU A 96 -4.17 6.50 5.63
N GLY A 97 -2.85 6.68 5.55
CA GLY A 97 -2.19 7.87 6.08
C GLY A 97 -0.70 7.92 5.83
N HIS A 98 -0.07 8.94 6.41
CA HIS A 98 1.38 9.10 6.44
C HIS A 98 1.82 9.77 7.73
N LYS A 99 3.09 9.58 8.09
CA LYS A 99 3.74 10.25 9.23
C LYS A 99 5.00 10.91 8.70
N ARG A 100 5.08 12.24 8.81
CA ARG A 100 6.28 13.00 8.47
C ARG A 100 7.37 12.78 9.53
N PRO A 101 8.65 13.03 9.23
CA PRO A 101 9.76 12.72 10.14
C PRO A 101 9.61 13.36 11.53
N TYR A 102 9.16 14.61 11.57
CA TYR A 102 8.99 15.38 12.81
C TYR A 102 7.62 15.25 13.45
N TRP A 103 6.70 14.47 12.86
CA TRP A 103 5.37 14.30 13.42
C TRP A 103 5.39 13.27 14.55
N ARG A 104 4.65 13.52 15.62
CA ARG A 104 4.51 12.56 16.73
C ARG A 104 3.70 11.34 16.30
N THR A 105 2.69 11.53 15.46
CA THR A 105 1.68 10.53 15.13
C THR A 105 1.34 10.49 13.63
N PHE A 106 0.60 9.48 13.19
CA PHE A 106 0.12 9.39 11.80
C PHE A 106 -0.95 10.44 11.50
N SER A 107 -1.10 10.79 10.21
CA SER A 107 -2.04 11.81 9.74
C SER A 107 -3.50 11.59 10.17
N TYR A 108 -3.93 10.34 10.35
CA TYR A 108 -5.31 10.01 10.76
C TYR A 108 -5.54 10.10 12.29
N ASN A 109 -4.52 10.44 13.08
CA ASN A 109 -4.63 10.59 14.54
C ASN A 109 -4.81 12.06 14.97
N TYR A 110 -4.93 13.00 14.02
CA TYR A 110 -5.30 14.39 14.30
C TYR A 110 -6.82 14.54 14.35
N SER A 111 -7.33 15.40 15.24
CA SER A 111 -8.76 15.48 15.62
C SER A 111 -9.75 15.66 14.45
N ASN A 112 -9.34 16.32 13.37
CA ASN A 112 -10.21 16.63 12.23
C ASN A 112 -10.11 15.56 11.11
N GLN A 113 -9.62 14.36 11.41
CA GLN A 113 -9.40 13.31 10.42
C GLN A 113 -10.18 12.05 10.78
N ILE A 114 -10.76 11.41 9.75
CA ILE A 114 -11.40 10.10 9.90
C ILE A 114 -10.35 9.09 10.41
N ALA A 115 -10.69 8.37 11.46
CA ALA A 115 -9.82 7.39 12.09
C ALA A 115 -9.44 6.26 11.13
N CYS A 116 -8.30 5.62 11.39
CA CYS A 116 -7.77 4.56 10.54
C CYS A 116 -8.76 3.39 10.37
N LYS A 117 -9.39 2.97 11.47
CA LYS A 117 -10.35 1.86 11.47
C LYS A 117 -11.58 2.16 10.60
N ASP A 118 -12.16 3.34 10.76
CA ASP A 118 -13.36 3.74 10.00
C ASP A 118 -13.06 3.88 8.50
N ARG A 119 -11.84 4.33 8.15
CA ARG A 119 -11.38 4.33 6.75
C ARG A 119 -11.30 2.91 6.18
N ILE A 120 -10.77 1.95 6.95
CA ILE A 120 -10.67 0.55 6.52
C ILE A 120 -12.07 -0.05 6.34
N ILE A 121 -12.98 0.17 7.30
CA ILE A 121 -14.36 -0.30 7.22
C ILE A 121 -15.02 0.21 5.93
N LYS A 122 -14.92 1.52 5.68
CA LYS A 122 -15.49 2.12 4.46
C LYS A 122 -14.89 1.55 3.18
N ILE A 123 -13.56 1.33 3.15
CA ILE A 123 -12.90 0.70 2.00
C ILE A 123 -13.46 -0.71 1.75
N LEU A 124 -13.63 -1.50 2.81
CA LEU A 124 -14.15 -2.86 2.71
C LEU A 124 -15.62 -2.88 2.28
N GLU A 125 -16.46 -2.00 2.82
CA GLU A 125 -17.86 -1.83 2.41
C GLU A 125 -17.98 -1.43 0.94
N ASP A 126 -17.22 -0.42 0.50
CA ASP A 126 -17.20 0.03 -0.89
C ASP A 126 -16.70 -1.09 -1.83
N THR A 127 -15.72 -1.88 -1.40
CA THR A 127 -15.19 -3.01 -2.18
C THR A 127 -16.20 -4.14 -2.28
N LEU A 128 -16.83 -4.51 -1.16
CA LEU A 128 -17.88 -5.52 -1.12
C LEU A 128 -19.08 -5.12 -1.97
N LYS A 129 -19.47 -3.84 -1.94
CA LYS A 129 -20.55 -3.32 -2.77
C LYS A 129 -20.24 -3.51 -4.26
N LYS A 130 -19.02 -3.19 -4.70
CA LYS A 130 -18.60 -3.39 -6.09
C LYS A 130 -18.63 -4.86 -6.50
N LEU A 131 -18.06 -5.73 -5.67
CA LEU A 131 -18.03 -7.18 -5.91
C LEU A 131 -19.43 -7.81 -6.00
N ARG A 132 -20.45 -7.21 -5.37
CA ARG A 132 -21.84 -7.67 -5.46
C ARG A 132 -22.58 -7.18 -6.70
N THR A 133 -22.08 -6.15 -7.35
CA THR A 133 -22.71 -5.53 -8.54
C THR A 133 -22.02 -5.91 -9.85
N GLU A 134 -20.83 -6.51 -9.76
CA GLU A 134 -20.13 -7.19 -10.86
C GLU A 134 -20.73 -8.59 -11.07
#